data_AF-A0A4R4LAL7-F1
#
_entry.id   AF-A0A4R4LAL7-F1
#
_cell.length_a   1.000
_cell.length_b   1.000
_cell.length_c   1.000
_cell.angle_alpha   90.00
_cell.angle_beta   90.00
_cell.angle_gamma   90.00
#
_symmetry.space_group_name_H-M   'P 1'
#
loop_
_entity.id
_entity.type
_entity.pdbx_description
1 polymer ?
#
loop_
_entity_poly.entity_id
_entity_poly.type
_entity_poly.pdbx_seq_one_letter_code
_entity_poly.pdbx_strand_id
1 'polypeptide(L)'
;MSQQLREHIRVRLALGKDDFDTIVERAAECMDDTPDVTSLAREIAAEEFAAYLADQRTWPDVTDSDRLLRAFRDLDMSGIVARADFSCCQNCGISEVGGEVPDGEQRRGYTFCHRQDMETAVSGGGLMLAYGIFKDADEPSTQPEIGEEVAGALRRHGLTVGWDGDPRRRIEVDVTYRRRRAGHLATWPDGPAAPVPDADRLDVTYSDYAKGRNADAPVPMTLAEARGVLLELTPYPDNFAVFVGRSDGAAQVMWEAGPRLWLEFPDPVARRFHGRHVTMAEAEEIISVLAVEDRVALDLLPGHTTENWG
;
A
#
# COMPACT_ATOMS: atom_id res chain seq x y z
N MET A 1 11.62 -28.56 -8.59
CA MET A 1 10.92 -28.48 -7.29
C MET A 1 11.48 -27.38 -6.40
N SER A 2 12.68 -27.49 -5.83
CA SER A 2 13.24 -26.46 -4.93
C SER A 2 13.39 -25.07 -5.57
N GLN A 3 13.83 -25.00 -6.84
CA GLN A 3 13.95 -23.73 -7.57
C GLN A 3 12.59 -23.06 -7.80
N GLN A 4 11.57 -23.85 -8.16
CA GLN A 4 10.20 -23.37 -8.41
C GLN A 4 9.52 -22.89 -7.11
N LEU A 5 9.72 -23.61 -6.00
CA LEU A 5 9.30 -23.15 -4.67
C LEU A 5 9.97 -21.82 -4.31
N ARG A 6 11.29 -21.71 -4.51
CA ARG A 6 12.05 -20.49 -4.22
C ARG A 6 11.56 -19.29 -5.04
N GLU A 7 11.27 -19.50 -6.32
CA GLU A 7 10.69 -18.46 -7.19
C GLU A 7 9.31 -18.01 -6.71
N HIS A 8 8.42 -18.96 -6.37
CA HIS A 8 7.10 -18.64 -5.83
C HIS A 8 7.19 -17.85 -4.52
N ILE A 9 8.07 -18.27 -3.61
CA ILE A 9 8.34 -17.59 -2.34
C ILE A 9 8.85 -16.17 -2.57
N ARG A 10 9.80 -15.98 -3.49
CA ARG A 10 10.36 -14.65 -3.83
C ARG A 10 9.29 -13.70 -4.37
N VAL A 11 8.42 -14.18 -5.24
CA VAL A 11 7.28 -13.39 -5.73
C VAL A 11 6.42 -12.93 -4.56
N ARG A 12 6.00 -13.87 -3.71
CA ARG A 12 5.12 -13.56 -2.56
C ARG A 12 5.77 -12.59 -1.57
N LEU A 13 7.06 -12.77 -1.31
CA LEU A 13 7.85 -11.84 -0.50
C LEU A 13 7.81 -10.43 -1.07
N ALA A 14 8.09 -10.30 -2.37
CA ALA A 14 8.09 -9.02 -3.08
C ALA A 14 6.70 -8.37 -3.16
N LEU A 15 5.61 -9.17 -3.24
CA LEU A 15 4.23 -8.68 -3.17
C LEU A 15 3.89 -8.04 -1.81
N GLY A 16 4.53 -8.48 -0.73
CA GLY A 16 4.47 -7.84 0.58
C GLY A 16 3.17 -8.05 1.37
N LYS A 17 2.24 -8.89 0.90
CA LYS A 17 0.89 -9.02 1.49
C LYS A 17 0.73 -10.16 2.50
N ASP A 18 1.41 -11.27 2.25
CA ASP A 18 1.24 -12.53 2.99
C ASP A 18 2.32 -12.62 4.09
N ASP A 19 1.99 -13.11 5.28
CA ASP A 19 2.97 -13.39 6.34
C ASP A 19 3.77 -14.69 6.07
N PHE A 20 4.69 -15.04 6.98
CA PHE A 20 5.56 -16.21 6.77
C PHE A 20 4.78 -17.52 6.57
N ASP A 21 3.84 -17.83 7.46
CA ASP A 21 3.11 -19.11 7.38
C ASP A 21 2.20 -19.15 6.16
N THR A 22 1.56 -18.03 5.80
CA THR A 22 0.76 -17.91 4.57
C THR A 22 1.63 -18.11 3.32
N ILE A 23 2.87 -17.60 3.30
CA ILE A 23 3.80 -17.80 2.18
C ILE A 23 4.19 -19.28 2.05
N VAL A 24 4.47 -19.95 3.18
CA VAL A 24 4.81 -21.38 3.19
C VAL A 24 3.65 -22.24 2.71
N GLU A 25 2.44 -21.99 3.22
CA GLU A 25 1.21 -22.68 2.81
C GLU A 25 0.99 -22.55 1.30
N ARG A 26 0.96 -21.31 0.79
CA ARG A 26 0.74 -21.06 -0.65
C ARG A 26 1.82 -21.63 -1.55
N ALA A 27 3.06 -21.65 -1.08
CA ALA A 27 4.16 -22.28 -1.81
C ALA A 27 3.99 -23.81 -1.87
N ALA A 28 3.53 -24.45 -0.79
CA ALA A 28 3.27 -25.87 -0.73
C ALA A 28 2.05 -26.27 -1.58
N GLU A 29 0.97 -25.47 -1.56
CA GLU A 29 -0.24 -25.65 -2.38
C GLU A 29 0.04 -25.56 -3.90
N CYS A 30 1.03 -24.76 -4.31
CA CYS A 30 1.46 -24.72 -5.71
C CYS A 30 2.19 -25.99 -6.16
N MET A 31 2.44 -26.92 -5.24
CA MET A 31 2.98 -28.25 -5.44
C MET A 31 1.95 -29.28 -4.94
N ASP A 32 2.37 -30.53 -4.72
CA ASP A 32 1.47 -31.61 -4.25
C ASP A 32 1.16 -31.55 -2.73
N ASP A 33 1.39 -30.40 -2.06
CA ASP A 33 1.14 -30.13 -0.62
C ASP A 33 1.39 -31.32 0.32
N THR A 34 2.57 -31.93 0.20
CA THR A 34 2.99 -33.03 1.07
C THR A 34 3.77 -32.49 2.27
N PRO A 35 3.80 -33.20 3.42
CA PRO A 35 4.59 -32.77 4.58
C PRO A 35 6.07 -32.49 4.27
N ASP A 36 6.65 -33.23 3.32
CA ASP A 36 8.03 -33.04 2.86
C ASP A 36 8.18 -31.73 2.07
N VAL A 37 7.19 -31.40 1.22
CA VAL A 37 7.14 -30.13 0.48
C VAL A 37 6.95 -28.96 1.44
N THR A 38 6.04 -29.04 2.41
CA THR A 38 5.81 -27.97 3.39
C THR A 38 7.07 -27.72 4.23
N SER A 39 7.77 -28.78 4.65
CA SER A 39 9.03 -28.67 5.38
C SER A 39 10.12 -27.99 4.53
N LEU A 40 10.27 -28.41 3.27
CA LEU A 40 11.20 -27.77 2.33
C LEU A 40 10.83 -26.31 2.04
N ALA A 41 9.55 -25.99 1.89
CA ALA A 41 9.06 -24.63 1.68
C ALA A 41 9.37 -23.73 2.89
N ARG A 42 9.23 -24.25 4.12
CA ARG A 42 9.57 -23.55 5.36
C ARG A 42 11.06 -23.21 5.44
N GLU A 43 11.94 -24.16 5.11
CA GLU A 43 13.40 -23.95 5.07
C GLU A 43 13.77 -22.87 4.05
N ILE A 44 13.25 -22.98 2.82
CA ILE A 44 13.52 -22.01 1.74
C ILE A 44 12.96 -20.62 2.12
N ALA A 45 11.75 -20.56 2.69
CA ALA A 45 11.14 -19.30 3.10
C ALA A 45 11.98 -18.58 4.15
N ALA A 46 12.52 -19.29 5.15
CA ALA A 46 13.35 -18.68 6.18
C ALA A 46 14.63 -18.04 5.60
N GLU A 47 15.29 -18.73 4.67
CA GLU A 47 16.45 -18.20 3.94
C GLU A 47 16.10 -16.95 3.12
N GLU A 48 15.01 -17.01 2.36
CA GLU A 48 14.58 -15.92 1.48
C GLU A 48 14.06 -14.71 2.27
N PHE A 49 13.41 -14.90 3.42
CA PHE A 49 13.04 -13.83 4.35
C PHE A 49 14.28 -13.09 4.87
N ALA A 50 15.29 -13.84 5.33
CA ALA A 50 16.53 -13.26 5.82
C ALA A 50 17.24 -12.45 4.72
N ALA A 51 17.32 -12.99 3.51
CA ALA A 51 17.91 -12.31 2.36
C ALA A 51 17.13 -11.05 1.96
N TYR A 52 15.79 -11.14 1.89
CA TYR A 52 14.91 -10.04 1.51
C TYR A 52 14.99 -8.87 2.50
N LEU A 53 14.96 -9.15 3.80
CA LEU A 53 15.04 -8.11 4.83
C LEU A 53 16.43 -7.50 4.95
N ALA A 54 17.49 -8.25 4.63
CA ALA A 54 18.83 -7.69 4.49
C ALA A 54 18.91 -6.74 3.29
N ASP A 55 18.33 -7.13 2.14
CA ASP A 55 18.25 -6.28 0.95
C ASP A 55 17.39 -5.02 1.20
N GLN A 56 16.23 -5.14 1.86
CA GLN A 56 15.32 -4.05 2.21
C GLN A 56 16.01 -2.89 2.93
N ARG A 57 17.02 -3.18 3.75
CA ARG A 57 17.82 -2.17 4.48
C ARG A 57 18.72 -1.33 3.57
N THR A 58 19.01 -1.81 2.37
CA THR A 58 19.84 -1.11 1.38
C THR A 58 19.03 -0.25 0.42
N TRP A 59 17.70 -0.39 0.44
CA TRP A 59 16.83 0.31 -0.48
C TRP A 59 16.79 1.82 -0.19
N PRO A 60 16.63 2.65 -1.23
CA PRO A 60 16.41 4.08 -1.04
C PRO A 60 15.12 4.33 -0.24
N ASP A 61 15.04 5.49 0.42
CA ASP A 61 13.85 5.89 1.19
C ASP A 61 12.56 5.80 0.35
N VAL A 62 12.64 6.20 -0.92
CA VAL A 62 11.54 6.11 -1.89
C VAL A 62 11.89 5.11 -3.00
N THR A 63 11.07 4.07 -3.13
CA THR A 63 11.13 3.05 -4.19
C THR A 63 10.13 3.32 -5.31
N ASP A 64 10.21 2.59 -6.43
CA ASP A 64 9.22 2.68 -7.51
C ASP A 64 7.84 2.20 -7.05
N SER A 65 7.78 1.22 -6.14
CA SER A 65 6.53 0.79 -5.52
C SER A 65 5.88 1.91 -4.69
N ASP A 66 6.67 2.74 -4.00
CA ASP A 66 6.13 3.91 -3.28
C ASP A 66 5.58 4.95 -4.26
N ARG A 67 6.29 5.23 -5.36
CA ARG A 67 5.83 6.13 -6.43
C ARG A 67 4.52 5.64 -7.06
N LEU A 68 4.43 4.34 -7.33
CA LEU A 68 3.23 3.71 -7.88
C LEU A 68 2.03 3.89 -6.95
N LEU A 69 2.21 3.64 -5.66
CA LEU A 69 1.14 3.81 -4.69
C LEU A 69 0.73 5.26 -4.52
N ARG A 70 1.68 6.22 -4.49
CA ARG A 70 1.35 7.65 -4.46
C ARG A 70 0.47 8.03 -5.64
N ALA A 71 0.83 7.59 -6.85
CA ALA A 71 0.01 7.79 -8.03
C ALA A 71 -1.39 7.16 -7.87
N PHE A 72 -1.49 5.97 -7.28
CA PHE A 72 -2.77 5.31 -7.04
C PHE A 72 -3.62 6.05 -6.01
N ARG A 73 -3.04 6.57 -4.93
CA ARG A 73 -3.76 7.36 -3.92
C ARG A 73 -4.29 8.66 -4.51
N ASP A 74 -3.50 9.35 -5.35
CA ASP A 74 -3.96 10.54 -6.07
C ASP A 74 -5.11 10.22 -7.04
N LEU A 75 -5.02 9.09 -7.75
CA LEU A 75 -6.07 8.62 -8.65
C LEU A 75 -7.35 8.31 -7.86
N ASP A 76 -7.25 7.61 -6.73
CA ASP A 76 -8.39 7.32 -5.86
C ASP A 76 -9.06 8.61 -5.39
N MET A 77 -8.29 9.58 -4.86
CA MET A 77 -8.79 10.91 -4.47
C MET A 77 -9.45 11.69 -5.62
N SER A 78 -9.06 11.43 -6.87
CA SER A 78 -9.67 12.01 -8.08
C SER A 78 -10.90 11.26 -8.61
N GLY A 79 -11.33 10.20 -7.92
CA GLY A 79 -12.48 9.39 -8.31
C GLY A 79 -12.17 8.24 -9.27
N ILE A 80 -10.89 7.82 -9.40
CA ILE A 80 -10.46 6.66 -10.19
C ILE A 80 -9.97 5.56 -9.25
N VAL A 81 -10.66 4.42 -9.22
CA VAL A 81 -10.27 3.28 -8.38
C VAL A 81 -8.93 2.72 -8.83
N ALA A 82 -7.91 2.76 -7.99
CA ALA A 82 -6.57 2.25 -8.32
C ALA A 82 -6.14 1.11 -7.39
N ARG A 83 -5.90 -0.10 -7.93
CA ARG A 83 -5.58 -1.29 -7.12
C ARG A 83 -4.38 -2.08 -7.65
N ALA A 84 -3.46 -2.42 -6.74
CA ALA A 84 -2.30 -3.26 -7.04
C ALA A 84 -2.52 -4.72 -6.62
N ASP A 85 -2.04 -5.66 -7.44
CA ASP A 85 -2.27 -7.12 -7.25
C ASP A 85 -3.76 -7.41 -6.98
N PHE A 86 -4.60 -7.00 -7.95
CA PHE A 86 -6.05 -7.13 -7.89
C PHE A 86 -6.54 -8.25 -8.81
N SER A 87 -7.21 -9.23 -8.20
CA SER A 87 -7.68 -10.44 -8.89
C SER A 87 -6.57 -11.30 -9.50
N CYS A 88 -6.93 -12.48 -10.01
CA CYS A 88 -5.96 -13.44 -10.56
C CYS A 88 -5.54 -13.09 -12.01
N CYS A 89 -6.45 -12.53 -12.79
CA CYS A 89 -6.25 -12.20 -14.21
C CYS A 89 -7.11 -11.00 -14.64
N GLN A 90 -6.87 -10.49 -15.85
CA GLN A 90 -7.56 -9.32 -16.38
C GLN A 90 -9.09 -9.47 -16.43
N ASN A 91 -9.62 -10.62 -16.89
CA ASN A 91 -11.06 -10.79 -17.03
C ASN A 91 -11.78 -10.79 -15.67
N CYS A 92 -11.22 -11.49 -14.68
CA CYS A 92 -11.72 -11.48 -13.31
C CYS A 92 -11.64 -10.07 -12.72
N GLY A 93 -10.52 -9.36 -12.94
CA GLY A 93 -10.37 -7.97 -12.50
C GLY A 93 -11.44 -7.04 -13.07
N ILE A 94 -11.76 -7.12 -14.36
CA ILE A 94 -12.82 -6.31 -14.98
C ILE A 94 -14.19 -6.61 -14.37
N SER A 95 -14.50 -7.88 -14.07
CA SER A 95 -15.77 -8.25 -13.44
C SER A 95 -15.87 -7.85 -11.97
N GLU A 96 -14.75 -7.82 -11.25
CA GLU A 96 -14.70 -7.64 -9.80
C GLU A 96 -14.45 -6.19 -9.38
N VAL A 97 -13.83 -5.35 -10.24
CA VAL A 97 -13.41 -3.99 -9.88
C VAL A 97 -14.58 -3.07 -9.49
N GLY A 98 -15.80 -3.38 -9.93
CA GLY A 98 -17.01 -2.68 -9.45
C GLY A 98 -17.24 -2.84 -7.94
N GLY A 99 -16.84 -3.97 -7.35
CA GLY A 99 -16.89 -4.19 -5.90
C GLY A 99 -15.83 -3.43 -5.11
N GLU A 100 -14.88 -2.76 -5.80
CA GLU A 100 -13.90 -1.89 -5.16
C GLU A 100 -14.43 -0.46 -4.93
N VAL A 101 -15.68 -0.18 -5.33
CA VAL A 101 -16.41 1.06 -5.05
C VAL A 101 -17.25 0.86 -3.79
N PRO A 102 -17.06 1.65 -2.72
CA PRO A 102 -17.88 1.56 -1.52
C PRO A 102 -19.37 1.75 -1.80
N ASP A 103 -20.22 1.10 -1.01
CA ASP A 103 -21.68 1.19 -1.13
C ASP A 103 -22.15 2.65 -1.03
N GLY A 104 -22.99 3.07 -1.99
CA GLY A 104 -23.51 4.44 -2.05
C GLY A 104 -22.57 5.47 -2.67
N GLU A 105 -21.37 5.06 -3.10
CA GLU A 105 -20.45 5.91 -3.86
C GLU A 105 -20.47 5.61 -5.36
N GLN A 106 -19.95 6.55 -6.14
CA GLN A 106 -19.71 6.39 -7.56
C GLN A 106 -18.30 6.84 -7.93
N ARG A 107 -17.73 6.22 -8.96
CA ARG A 107 -16.36 6.49 -9.44
C ARG A 107 -16.37 6.61 -10.96
N ARG A 108 -15.48 7.44 -11.51
CA ARG A 108 -15.41 7.75 -12.94
C ARG A 108 -14.81 6.59 -13.74
N GLY A 109 -13.81 5.92 -13.15
CA GLY A 109 -13.13 4.81 -13.78
C GLY A 109 -12.26 4.03 -12.81
N TYR A 110 -11.45 3.14 -13.38
CA TYR A 110 -10.54 2.29 -12.63
C TYR A 110 -9.22 2.08 -13.36
N THR A 111 -8.21 1.69 -12.58
CA THR A 111 -6.96 1.11 -13.05
C THR A 111 -6.51 -0.01 -12.10
N PHE A 112 -5.97 -1.09 -12.64
CA PHE A 112 -5.40 -2.16 -11.83
C PHE A 112 -4.31 -2.95 -12.55
N CYS A 113 -3.45 -3.59 -11.78
CA CYS A 113 -2.61 -4.70 -12.21
C CYS A 113 -3.06 -5.98 -11.51
N HIS A 114 -3.17 -7.08 -12.27
CA HIS A 114 -3.55 -8.38 -11.73
C HIS A 114 -2.34 -9.19 -11.29
N ARG A 115 -2.56 -10.31 -10.59
CA ARG A 115 -1.49 -11.14 -10.02
C ARG A 115 -0.38 -11.49 -11.02
N GLN A 116 -0.73 -11.94 -12.22
CA GLN A 116 0.27 -12.29 -13.24
C GLN A 116 1.10 -11.09 -13.74
N ASP A 117 0.54 -9.87 -13.76
CA ASP A 117 1.34 -8.68 -14.09
C ASP A 117 2.36 -8.40 -13.00
N MET A 118 1.97 -8.63 -11.75
CA MET A 118 2.82 -8.40 -10.59
C MET A 118 3.94 -9.42 -10.51
N GLU A 119 3.66 -10.69 -10.79
CA GLU A 119 4.67 -11.74 -10.98
C GLU A 119 5.70 -11.36 -12.04
N THR A 120 5.22 -10.81 -13.17
CA THR A 120 6.08 -10.31 -14.25
C THR A 120 6.92 -9.12 -13.80
N ALA A 121 6.31 -8.15 -13.10
CA ALA A 121 6.99 -6.95 -12.60
C ALA A 121 8.07 -7.29 -11.56
N VAL A 122 7.79 -8.22 -10.64
CA VAL A 122 8.78 -8.72 -9.67
C VAL A 122 9.96 -9.39 -10.37
N SER A 123 9.70 -10.05 -11.50
CA SER A 123 10.73 -10.71 -12.32
C SER A 123 11.45 -9.76 -13.29
N GLY A 124 11.14 -8.45 -13.26
CA GLY A 124 11.78 -7.42 -14.08
C GLY A 124 11.20 -7.26 -15.49
N GLY A 125 10.03 -7.84 -15.78
CA GLY A 125 9.37 -7.75 -17.09
C GLY A 125 8.50 -6.51 -17.32
N GLY A 126 8.54 -5.53 -16.40
CA GLY A 126 7.64 -4.38 -16.40
C GLY A 126 6.25 -4.68 -15.84
N LEU A 127 5.50 -3.63 -15.53
CA LEU A 127 4.15 -3.71 -14.98
C LEU A 127 3.12 -3.22 -16.00
N MET A 128 2.10 -4.03 -16.24
CA MET A 128 0.97 -3.66 -17.09
C MET A 128 -0.22 -3.24 -16.25
N LEU A 129 -0.87 -2.13 -16.62
CA LEU A 129 -2.09 -1.63 -15.99
C LEU A 129 -3.26 -1.69 -16.97
N ALA A 130 -4.32 -2.40 -16.57
CA ALA A 130 -5.61 -2.34 -17.23
C ALA A 130 -6.38 -1.14 -16.66
N TYR A 131 -7.12 -0.43 -17.50
CA TYR A 131 -7.95 0.71 -17.09
C TYR A 131 -9.24 0.76 -17.90
N GLY A 132 -10.24 1.45 -17.35
CA GLY A 132 -11.55 1.56 -17.96
C GLY A 132 -12.46 2.53 -17.22
N ILE A 133 -13.68 2.67 -17.73
CA ILE A 133 -14.73 3.51 -17.15
C ILE A 133 -15.77 2.65 -16.43
N PHE A 134 -16.42 3.22 -15.42
CA PHE A 134 -17.65 2.67 -14.88
C PHE A 134 -18.83 3.24 -15.67
N LYS A 135 -19.79 2.38 -16.06
CA LYS A 135 -20.91 2.79 -16.94
C LYS A 135 -21.94 3.67 -16.23
N ASP A 136 -22.02 3.57 -14.91
CA ASP A 136 -23.01 4.23 -14.08
C ASP A 136 -22.41 5.42 -13.30
N ALA A 137 -21.33 6.03 -13.82
CA ALA A 137 -20.68 7.18 -13.18
C ALA A 137 -21.48 8.49 -13.39
N ASP A 138 -21.68 9.26 -12.32
CA ASP A 138 -22.35 10.57 -12.32
C ASP A 138 -21.65 11.57 -13.24
N GLU A 139 -20.31 11.54 -13.23
CA GLU A 139 -19.48 12.31 -14.15
C GLU A 139 -19.09 11.48 -15.37
N PRO A 140 -19.55 11.85 -16.59
CA PRO A 140 -19.19 11.14 -17.79
C PRO A 140 -17.69 11.28 -18.04
N SER A 141 -17.02 10.15 -18.21
CA SER A 141 -15.63 10.08 -18.66
C SER A 141 -15.51 9.10 -19.81
N THR A 142 -14.50 9.29 -20.65
CA THR A 142 -14.16 8.36 -21.72
C THR A 142 -12.95 7.53 -21.32
N GLN A 143 -12.84 6.32 -21.86
CA GLN A 143 -11.71 5.44 -21.57
C GLN A 143 -10.34 6.07 -21.91
N PRO A 144 -10.16 6.80 -23.05
CA PRO A 144 -8.92 7.53 -23.30
C PRO A 144 -8.61 8.61 -22.25
N GLU A 145 -9.62 9.33 -21.73
CA GLU A 145 -9.42 10.33 -20.67
C GLU A 145 -8.91 9.67 -19.39
N ILE A 146 -9.53 8.56 -18.95
CA ILE A 146 -9.04 7.78 -17.81
C ILE A 146 -7.61 7.29 -18.04
N GLY A 147 -7.31 6.80 -19.25
CA GLY A 147 -5.95 6.37 -19.61
C GLY A 147 -4.92 7.48 -19.49
N GLU A 148 -5.24 8.70 -19.94
CA GLU A 148 -4.35 9.86 -19.84
C GLU A 148 -4.19 10.34 -18.39
N GLU A 149 -5.26 10.31 -17.59
CA GLU A 149 -5.19 10.64 -16.17
C GLU A 149 -4.30 9.67 -15.40
N VAL A 150 -4.43 8.36 -15.66
CA VAL A 150 -3.60 7.30 -15.07
C VAL A 150 -2.14 7.46 -15.50
N ALA A 151 -1.88 7.57 -16.81
CA ALA A 151 -0.52 7.75 -17.32
C ALA A 151 0.11 9.06 -16.80
N GLY A 152 -0.66 10.15 -16.74
CA GLY A 152 -0.25 11.43 -16.21
C GLY A 152 0.09 11.36 -14.72
N ALA A 153 -0.72 10.68 -13.91
CA ALA A 153 -0.45 10.50 -12.48
C ALA A 153 0.86 9.73 -12.23
N LEU A 154 1.05 8.61 -12.95
CA LEU A 154 2.28 7.82 -12.86
C LEU A 154 3.53 8.64 -13.25
N ARG A 155 3.45 9.42 -14.34
CA ARG A 155 4.55 10.30 -14.78
C ARG A 155 4.84 11.41 -13.78
N ARG A 156 3.83 12.01 -13.14
CA ARG A 156 4.01 13.04 -12.10
C ARG A 156 4.80 12.52 -10.90
N HIS A 157 4.63 11.23 -10.56
CA HIS A 157 5.40 10.57 -9.50
C HIS A 157 6.75 10.00 -9.96
N GLY A 158 7.16 10.30 -11.19
CA GLY A 158 8.50 9.98 -11.70
C GLY A 158 8.64 8.58 -12.27
N LEU A 159 7.54 7.89 -12.60
CA LEU A 159 7.58 6.59 -13.26
C LEU A 159 7.68 6.73 -14.78
N THR A 160 8.42 5.82 -15.42
CA THR A 160 8.49 5.73 -16.88
C THR A 160 7.27 4.98 -17.39
N VAL A 161 6.48 5.63 -18.24
CA VAL A 161 5.17 5.11 -18.71
C VAL A 161 5.13 5.00 -20.22
N GLY A 162 4.92 3.78 -20.71
CA GLY A 162 4.66 3.44 -22.11
C GLY A 162 3.16 3.36 -22.39
N TRP A 163 2.59 4.41 -22.98
CA TRP A 163 1.21 4.40 -23.49
C TRP A 163 1.06 5.45 -24.60
N ASP A 164 0.41 5.08 -25.70
CA ASP A 164 0.29 5.87 -26.93
C ASP A 164 -1.08 6.55 -27.11
N GLY A 165 -1.95 6.45 -26.09
CA GLY A 165 -3.31 6.99 -26.14
C GLY A 165 -4.36 6.02 -26.68
N ASP A 166 -3.98 4.82 -27.15
CA ASP A 166 -4.95 3.84 -27.64
C ASP A 166 -5.74 3.22 -26.46
N PRO A 167 -7.07 3.42 -26.37
CA PRO A 167 -7.90 2.85 -25.31
C PRO A 167 -7.92 1.30 -25.31
N ARG A 168 -7.47 0.66 -26.39
CA ARG A 168 -7.37 -0.80 -26.49
C ARG A 168 -6.07 -1.36 -25.92
N ARG A 169 -5.08 -0.51 -25.66
CA ARG A 169 -3.79 -0.90 -25.10
C ARG A 169 -3.75 -0.62 -23.61
N ARG A 170 -3.14 -1.54 -22.87
CA ARG A 170 -2.79 -1.39 -21.46
C ARG A 170 -1.64 -0.38 -21.31
N ILE A 171 -1.53 0.21 -20.13
CA ILE A 171 -0.45 1.14 -19.80
C ILE A 171 0.73 0.32 -19.29
N GLU A 172 1.89 0.44 -19.92
CA GLU A 172 3.14 -0.18 -19.47
C GLU A 172 3.87 0.77 -18.53
N VAL A 173 4.39 0.25 -17.43
CA VAL A 173 5.15 1.01 -16.43
C VAL A 173 6.44 0.25 -16.12
N ASP A 174 7.57 0.94 -16.26
CA ASP A 174 8.86 0.42 -15.82
C ASP A 174 8.98 0.60 -14.30
N VAL A 175 8.98 -0.51 -13.56
CA VAL A 175 9.05 -0.52 -12.10
C VAL A 175 9.93 -1.65 -11.62
N THR A 176 10.80 -1.36 -10.65
CA THR A 176 11.37 -2.40 -9.80
C THR A 176 10.41 -2.65 -8.64
N TYR A 177 9.47 -3.59 -8.80
CA TYR A 177 8.44 -3.82 -7.80
C TYR A 177 8.97 -4.60 -6.59
N ARG A 178 8.85 -4.00 -5.41
CA ARG A 178 9.22 -4.60 -4.11
C ARG A 178 8.60 -3.84 -2.95
N ARG A 179 8.20 -4.55 -1.91
CA ARG A 179 7.47 -3.97 -0.77
C ARG A 179 8.27 -4.03 0.52
N ARG A 180 8.26 -2.93 1.28
CA ARG A 180 8.80 -2.95 2.64
C ARG A 180 7.88 -3.80 3.52
N ARG A 181 8.49 -4.67 4.31
CA ARG A 181 7.82 -5.56 5.26
C ARG A 181 8.17 -5.11 6.67
N ALA A 182 7.18 -4.98 7.54
CA ALA A 182 7.32 -4.57 8.93
C ALA A 182 6.36 -5.38 9.82
N GLY A 183 6.60 -5.38 11.13
CA GLY A 183 5.78 -6.13 12.10
C GLY A 183 5.69 -7.62 11.75
N HIS A 184 4.50 -8.21 11.87
CA HIS A 184 4.26 -9.63 11.58
C HIS A 184 4.63 -10.05 10.15
N LEU A 185 4.59 -9.12 9.19
CA LEU A 185 5.00 -9.39 7.80
C LEU A 185 6.52 -9.55 7.67
N ALA A 186 7.31 -9.09 8.63
CA ALA A 186 8.77 -9.19 8.65
C ALA A 186 9.29 -10.25 9.63
N THR A 187 8.42 -11.05 10.24
CA THR A 187 8.80 -12.09 11.21
C THR A 187 8.69 -13.49 10.61
N TRP A 188 9.61 -14.37 11.00
CA TRP A 188 9.57 -15.79 10.70
C TRP A 188 10.12 -16.61 11.88
N PRO A 189 9.80 -17.91 11.99
CA PRO A 189 10.32 -18.77 13.04
C PRO A 189 11.85 -18.74 13.11
N ASP A 190 12.38 -18.60 14.33
CA ASP A 190 13.81 -18.51 14.63
C ASP A 190 14.56 -17.33 13.95
N GLY A 191 13.83 -16.43 13.30
CA GLY A 191 14.35 -15.19 12.74
C GLY A 191 14.74 -14.19 13.84
N PRO A 192 15.83 -13.42 13.66
CA PRO A 192 16.14 -12.36 14.60
C PRO A 192 15.03 -11.30 14.57
N ALA A 193 14.68 -10.76 15.74
CA ALA A 193 13.88 -9.54 15.78
C ALA A 193 14.64 -8.45 15.01
N ALA A 194 14.03 -7.90 13.96
CA ALA A 194 14.64 -6.82 13.19
C ALA A 194 14.66 -5.54 14.07
N PRO A 195 15.83 -5.01 14.45
CA PRO A 195 15.86 -3.74 15.17
C PRO A 195 15.39 -2.63 14.24
N VAL A 196 14.40 -1.86 14.70
CA VAL A 196 13.99 -0.60 14.09
C VAL A 196 14.87 0.50 14.68
N PRO A 197 15.67 1.22 13.87
CA PRO A 197 16.47 2.34 14.35
C PRO A 197 15.60 3.37 15.07
N ASP A 198 16.09 3.88 16.20
CA ASP A 198 15.32 4.82 17.02
C ASP A 198 15.19 6.21 16.35
N ALA A 199 16.14 6.58 15.48
CA ALA A 199 16.27 7.94 14.93
C ALA A 199 15.03 8.48 14.20
N ASP A 200 14.27 7.61 13.54
CA ASP A 200 13.05 7.93 12.80
C ASP A 200 11.88 6.98 13.15
N ARG A 201 11.96 6.32 14.31
CA ARG A 201 10.96 5.34 14.73
C ARG A 201 9.60 6.00 14.95
N LEU A 202 8.57 5.36 14.41
CA LEU A 202 7.16 5.56 14.73
C LEU A 202 6.56 4.27 15.28
N ASP A 203 5.71 4.37 16.28
CA ASP A 203 4.85 3.28 16.70
C ASP A 203 3.51 3.41 15.97
N VAL A 204 3.15 2.40 15.18
CA VAL A 204 2.03 2.47 14.23
C VAL A 204 0.96 1.44 14.57
N THR A 205 -0.28 1.88 14.66
CA THR A 205 -1.48 1.02 14.66
C THR A 205 -2.34 1.35 13.45
N TYR A 206 -3.10 0.38 12.94
CA TYR A 206 -3.97 0.62 11.79
C TYR A 206 -5.08 -0.41 11.70
N SER A 207 -6.16 -0.06 11.01
CA SER A 207 -7.19 -0.99 10.59
C SER A 207 -7.61 -0.73 9.16
N ASP A 208 -7.47 -1.76 8.33
CA ASP A 208 -8.01 -1.81 6.99
C ASP A 208 -9.07 -2.92 6.95
N TYR A 209 -10.30 -2.54 7.28
CA TYR A 209 -11.43 -3.46 7.37
C TYR A 209 -11.77 -4.08 6.02
N ALA A 210 -11.61 -3.30 4.93
CA ALA A 210 -11.89 -3.74 3.57
C ALA A 210 -11.01 -4.93 3.14
N LYS A 211 -9.77 -4.99 3.64
CA LYS A 211 -8.81 -6.06 3.31
C LYS A 211 -8.47 -6.98 4.49
N GLY A 212 -9.08 -6.77 5.66
CA GLY A 212 -8.79 -7.53 6.88
C GLY A 212 -7.35 -7.36 7.39
N ARG A 213 -6.70 -6.23 7.09
CA ARG A 213 -5.31 -5.95 7.44
C ARG A 213 -5.25 -5.01 8.64
N ASN A 214 -4.97 -5.54 9.83
CA ASN A 214 -5.01 -4.77 11.08
C ASN A 214 -3.73 -4.94 11.91
N ALA A 215 -3.42 -3.92 12.70
CA ALA A 215 -2.42 -3.97 13.76
C ALA A 215 -3.01 -3.31 15.02
N ASP A 216 -3.62 -4.12 15.88
CA ASP A 216 -4.29 -3.65 17.11
C ASP A 216 -3.31 -3.21 18.20
N ALA A 217 -2.08 -3.74 18.16
CA ALA A 217 -0.99 -3.33 19.03
C ALA A 217 0.01 -2.47 18.24
N PRO A 218 0.65 -1.46 18.86
CA PRO A 218 1.63 -0.63 18.17
C PRO A 218 2.78 -1.46 17.62
N VAL A 219 3.05 -1.28 16.32
CA VAL A 219 4.17 -1.90 15.63
C VAL A 219 5.24 -0.82 15.42
N PRO A 220 6.46 -1.00 15.94
CA PRO A 220 7.55 -0.07 15.68
C PRO A 220 7.96 -0.17 14.20
N MET A 221 8.09 0.98 13.56
CA MET A 221 8.42 1.11 12.13
C MET A 221 9.40 2.27 11.91
N THR A 222 10.27 2.12 10.92
CA THR A 222 10.99 3.27 10.34
C THR A 222 9.99 4.20 9.62
N LEU A 223 10.40 5.44 9.31
CA LEU A 223 9.56 6.34 8.52
C LEU A 223 9.15 5.72 7.18
N ALA A 224 10.08 5.04 6.51
CA ALA A 224 9.83 4.40 5.22
C ALA A 224 8.81 3.26 5.31
N GLU A 225 8.80 2.48 6.40
CA GLU A 225 7.82 1.42 6.64
C GLU A 225 6.44 2.00 7.01
N ALA A 226 6.41 3.03 7.88
CA ALA A 226 5.20 3.74 8.25
C ALA A 226 4.50 4.40 7.05
N ARG A 227 5.28 4.99 6.13
CA ARG A 227 4.79 5.49 4.83
C ARG A 227 4.12 4.39 4.01
N GLY A 228 4.68 3.18 4.04
CA GLY A 228 4.06 2.01 3.42
C GLY A 228 2.65 1.74 3.96
N VAL A 229 2.46 1.81 5.27
CA VAL A 229 1.13 1.67 5.90
C VAL A 229 0.15 2.72 5.41
N LEU A 230 0.56 4.00 5.40
CA LEU A 230 -0.26 5.12 4.90
C LEU A 230 -0.71 4.91 3.46
N LEU A 231 0.23 4.59 2.56
CA LEU A 231 -0.03 4.45 1.14
C LEU A 231 -0.84 3.19 0.78
N GLU A 232 -0.78 2.16 1.63
CA GLU A 232 -1.53 0.91 1.46
C GLU A 232 -2.93 0.94 2.06
N LEU A 233 -3.19 1.85 3.00
CA LEU A 233 -4.48 1.94 3.65
C LEU A 233 -5.56 2.13 2.59
N THR A 234 -6.42 1.12 2.42
CA THR A 234 -7.41 1.11 1.34
C THR A 234 -8.37 2.29 1.54
N PRO A 235 -8.68 3.07 0.48
CA PRO A 235 -9.45 4.32 0.58
C PRO A 235 -10.94 4.07 0.72
N TYR A 236 -11.29 3.37 1.80
CA TYR A 236 -12.64 3.01 2.20
C TYR A 236 -12.96 3.76 3.49
N PRO A 237 -14.21 4.21 3.66
CA PRO A 237 -14.64 4.84 4.90
C PRO A 237 -14.24 4.02 6.13
N ASP A 238 -13.85 4.71 7.19
CA ASP A 238 -13.47 4.17 8.51
C ASP A 238 -12.13 3.40 8.56
N ASN A 239 -11.48 3.16 7.42
CA ASN A 239 -10.10 2.67 7.44
C ASN A 239 -9.17 3.76 7.98
N PHE A 240 -8.34 3.43 8.96
CA PHE A 240 -7.48 4.40 9.64
C PHE A 240 -6.08 3.86 9.95
N ALA A 241 -5.16 4.79 10.20
CA ALA A 241 -3.85 4.52 10.77
C ALA A 241 -3.48 5.61 11.79
N VAL A 242 -2.84 5.21 12.88
CA VAL A 242 -2.31 6.11 13.91
C VAL A 242 -0.80 5.96 13.95
N PHE A 243 -0.10 7.09 13.92
CA PHE A 243 1.34 7.19 13.98
C PHE A 243 1.71 7.91 15.27
N VAL A 244 2.56 7.30 16.09
CA VAL A 244 3.01 7.88 17.37
C VAL A 244 4.52 8.06 17.33
N GLY A 245 4.98 9.29 17.56
CA GLY A 245 6.38 9.66 17.70
C GLY A 245 6.98 9.20 19.03
N ARG A 246 8.28 9.38 19.19
CA ARG A 246 9.02 8.95 20.40
C ARG A 246 8.64 9.78 21.63
N SER A 247 8.19 11.01 21.42
CA SER A 247 7.69 11.91 22.47
C SER A 247 6.17 11.81 22.71
N ASP A 248 5.54 10.70 22.33
CA ASP A 248 4.10 10.43 22.46
C ASP A 248 3.18 11.38 21.66
N GLY A 249 3.74 12.22 20.79
CA GLY A 249 2.98 12.99 19.82
C GLY A 249 2.34 12.05 18.80
N ALA A 250 1.06 12.24 18.49
CA ALA A 250 0.32 11.35 17.60
C ALA A 250 -0.29 12.10 16.42
N ALA A 251 -0.33 11.44 15.27
CA ALA A 251 -1.11 11.83 14.10
C ALA A 251 -1.98 10.65 13.68
N GLN A 252 -3.27 10.88 13.46
CA GLN A 252 -4.19 9.89 12.93
C GLN A 252 -4.62 10.30 11.53
N VAL A 253 -4.71 9.33 10.64
CA VAL A 253 -5.36 9.47 9.34
C VAL A 253 -6.53 8.51 9.26
N MET A 254 -7.61 8.94 8.62
CA MET A 254 -8.79 8.12 8.38
C MET A 254 -9.36 8.45 7.01
N TRP A 255 -9.74 7.43 6.26
CA TRP A 255 -10.49 7.62 5.03
C TRP A 255 -11.95 7.88 5.35
N GLU A 256 -12.51 8.91 4.73
CA GLU A 256 -13.93 9.20 4.69
C GLU A 256 -14.49 8.98 3.29
N ALA A 257 -15.82 8.93 3.19
CA ALA A 257 -16.53 8.82 1.93
C ALA A 257 -16.10 9.90 0.91
N GLY A 258 -16.09 9.52 -0.37
CA GLY A 258 -15.76 10.42 -1.47
C GLY A 258 -14.26 10.60 -1.71
N PRO A 259 -13.51 9.50 -1.78
CA PRO A 259 -12.49 9.10 -0.80
C PRO A 259 -11.60 10.28 -0.36
N ARG A 260 -11.89 10.83 0.81
CA ARG A 260 -11.14 11.97 1.35
C ARG A 260 -10.32 11.51 2.54
N LEU A 261 -9.05 11.90 2.58
CA LEU A 261 -8.18 11.56 3.71
C LEU A 261 -8.32 12.63 4.79
N TRP A 262 -8.99 12.29 5.89
CA TRP A 262 -9.00 13.10 7.10
C TRP A 262 -7.69 12.86 7.86
N LEU A 263 -7.01 13.93 8.28
CA LEU A 263 -5.86 13.86 9.18
C LEU A 263 -6.15 14.70 10.41
N GLU A 264 -5.83 14.18 11.58
CA GLU A 264 -5.99 14.86 12.84
C GLU A 264 -4.87 14.61 13.84
N PHE A 265 -4.71 15.57 14.76
CA PHE A 265 -3.86 15.44 15.94
C PHE A 265 -4.75 15.39 17.20
N PRO A 266 -4.69 14.31 17.99
CA PRO A 266 -5.32 14.29 19.30
C PRO A 266 -4.54 15.18 20.27
N ASP A 267 -5.25 15.96 21.08
CA ASP A 267 -4.74 16.66 22.26
C ASP A 267 -5.42 16.08 23.52
N PRO A 268 -4.80 15.07 24.17
CA PRO A 268 -5.33 14.46 25.37
C PRO A 268 -5.45 15.40 26.56
N VAL A 269 -4.60 16.41 26.63
CA VAL A 269 -4.58 17.37 27.74
C VAL A 269 -5.78 18.30 27.63
N ALA A 270 -6.04 18.83 26.43
CA ALA A 270 -7.19 19.69 26.16
C ALA A 270 -8.48 18.90 25.89
N ARG A 271 -8.41 17.57 25.76
CA ARG A 271 -9.50 16.68 25.31
C ARG A 271 -10.10 17.15 23.99
N ARG A 272 -9.23 17.37 22.99
CA ARG A 272 -9.61 17.87 21.67
C ARG A 272 -8.98 17.07 20.54
N PHE A 273 -9.54 17.22 19.35
CA PHE A 273 -8.96 16.81 18.09
C PHE A 273 -8.79 18.05 17.21
N HIS A 274 -7.68 18.12 16.49
CA HIS A 274 -7.39 19.14 15.50
C HIS A 274 -7.24 18.49 14.13
N GLY A 275 -8.21 18.64 13.23
CA GLY A 275 -8.23 17.89 11.98
C GLY A 275 -8.71 18.66 10.75
N ARG A 276 -8.32 18.17 9.57
CA ARG A 276 -8.89 18.55 8.27
C ARG A 276 -8.65 17.46 7.23
N HIS A 277 -9.34 17.57 6.10
CA HIS A 277 -8.96 16.82 4.91
C HIS A 277 -7.61 17.30 4.35
N VAL A 278 -6.78 16.34 3.96
CA VAL A 278 -5.43 16.54 3.41
C VAL A 278 -5.25 15.73 2.12
N THR A 279 -4.31 16.16 1.30
CA THR A 279 -3.75 15.35 0.21
C THR A 279 -2.83 14.27 0.75
N MET A 280 -2.52 13.26 -0.06
CA MET A 280 -1.54 12.24 0.33
C MET A 280 -0.15 12.84 0.61
N ALA A 281 0.27 13.82 -0.19
CA ALA A 281 1.55 14.50 -0.01
C ALA A 281 1.64 15.26 1.32
N GLU A 282 0.57 15.98 1.72
CA GLU A 282 0.51 16.66 3.02
C GLU A 282 0.54 15.66 4.19
N ALA A 283 -0.17 14.54 4.08
CA ALA A 283 -0.12 13.49 5.11
C ALA A 283 1.29 12.91 5.26
N GLU A 284 1.97 12.60 4.16
CA GLU A 284 3.35 12.13 4.17
C GLU A 284 4.32 13.15 4.79
N GLU A 285 4.15 14.44 4.48
CA GLU A 285 4.97 15.52 5.07
C GLU A 285 4.78 15.58 6.59
N ILE A 286 3.54 15.56 7.07
CA ILE A 286 3.21 15.58 8.50
C ILE A 286 3.81 14.36 9.22
N ILE A 287 3.65 13.16 8.65
CA ILE A 287 4.21 11.93 9.23
C ILE A 287 5.74 11.97 9.22
N SER A 288 6.36 12.56 8.19
CA SER A 288 7.81 12.75 8.13
C SER A 288 8.31 13.70 9.22
N VAL A 289 7.61 14.82 9.48
CA VAL A 289 7.93 15.73 10.59
C VAL A 289 7.77 15.02 11.93
N LEU A 290 6.70 14.24 12.11
CA LEU A 290 6.51 13.46 13.33
C LEU A 290 7.66 12.47 13.56
N ALA A 291 8.12 11.77 12.52
CA ALA A 291 9.20 10.79 12.64
C ALA A 291 10.58 11.41 12.84
N VAL A 292 10.91 12.48 12.09
CA VAL A 292 12.27 13.05 12.05
C VAL A 292 12.46 14.11 13.12
N GLU A 293 11.48 15.00 13.29
CA GLU A 293 11.56 16.11 14.26
C GLU A 293 10.92 15.77 15.61
N ASP A 294 10.21 14.64 15.72
CA ASP A 294 9.55 14.17 16.95
C ASP A 294 8.55 15.17 17.54
N ARG A 295 7.76 15.80 16.67
CA ARG A 295 6.78 16.82 17.09
C ARG A 295 5.46 16.72 16.33
N VAL A 296 4.40 17.18 16.98
CA VAL A 296 3.10 17.41 16.35
C VAL A 296 3.15 18.69 15.52
N ALA A 297 2.97 18.57 14.20
CA ALA A 297 3.10 19.66 13.24
C ALA A 297 1.77 20.38 12.97
N LEU A 298 1.12 20.89 14.02
CA LEU A 298 -0.17 21.60 13.88
C LEU A 298 -0.07 22.83 12.97
N ASP A 299 1.12 23.44 12.87
CA ASP A 299 1.43 24.54 11.96
C ASP A 299 1.32 24.17 10.47
N LEU A 300 1.53 22.89 10.13
CA LEU A 300 1.32 22.34 8.78
C LEU A 300 -0.14 21.97 8.50
N LEU A 301 -1.04 22.20 9.47
CA LEU A 301 -2.47 21.95 9.35
C LEU A 301 -3.28 23.26 9.44
N PRO A 302 -3.06 24.23 8.54
CA PRO A 302 -3.81 25.48 8.56
C PRO A 302 -5.29 25.23 8.25
N GLY A 303 -6.19 25.97 8.90
CA GLY A 303 -7.63 25.85 8.69
C GLY A 303 -8.26 24.58 9.28
N HIS A 304 -7.55 23.86 10.16
CA HIS A 304 -8.11 22.71 10.88
C HIS A 304 -9.33 23.11 11.72
N THR A 305 -10.27 22.19 11.85
CA THR A 305 -11.35 22.27 12.83
C THR A 305 -10.84 21.81 14.19
N THR A 306 -11.46 22.30 15.26
CA THR A 306 -11.19 21.83 16.63
C THR A 306 -12.46 21.23 17.19
N GLU A 307 -12.41 19.96 17.56
CA GLU A 307 -13.54 19.23 18.11
C GLU A 307 -13.20 18.74 19.52
N ASN A 308 -14.18 18.70 20.43
CA ASN A 308 -13.96 18.15 21.76
C ASN A 308 -14.12 16.63 21.72
N TRP A 309 -13.42 15.92 22.60
CA TRP A 309 -13.66 14.49 22.80
C TRP A 309 -15.10 14.28 23.25
N GLY A 310 -15.82 13.39 22.57
CA GLY A 310 -17.16 12.94 22.94
C GLY A 310 -17.23 12.31 24.33
#